data_AF-A0A1W9Z5B2-F1
#
_entry.id   AF-A0A1W9Z5B2-F1
#
_cell.length_a   1.000
_cell.length_b   1.000
_cell.length_c   1.000
_cell.angle_alpha   90.00
_cell.angle_beta   90.00
_cell.angle_gamma   90.00
#
_symmetry.space_group_name_H-M   'P 1'
#
loop_
_entity.id
_entity.type
_entity.pdbx_description
1 polymer ?
#
loop_
_entity_poly.entity_id
_entity_poly.type
_entity_poly.pdbx_seq_one_letter_code
_entity_poly.pdbx_strand_id
1 'polypeptide(L)'
;MGFFNSGTGNFGIGNSGEFNTGIANSGMANSGVFNSGVLNTGWANAGSYNSGGFNAGSLNTGSFNPGHTNTGSYNTGDLNTGYANTGDLNTGAFNSGDANNGLFWRGQGQGLMQADYTLNIPPIPLTLGASGILKLPITGNITGLSVDPFTVHGTDGGGIPLNLDVTINTFQTGALSVNVHIPVVDVNVAVPIPPLPLVLGLTIDNRLSVITTPRITFNVIDFNGFVVGGDTTSLVANVGGTVGGVSVPVFHFPAAPGFGNTTDAPSSGFFNSGEGSASGFGNIGKTVSGFWNNGSLASGYKNVGGLLSGLTNMGESLSGAGNTNVLGLATSGVGNAGENLSGLFFSGAGVSVFNAGLADVGTGNVGLGNVGSW
;
A
#
# COMPACT_ATOMS: atom_id res chain seq x y z
N MET A 1 -15.16 49.47 30.15
CA MET A 1 -13.78 49.61 30.69
C MET A 1 -13.69 48.92 32.05
N GLY A 2 -12.56 48.27 32.37
CA GLY A 2 -12.35 47.60 33.66
C GLY A 2 -11.02 47.96 34.34
N PHE A 3 -10.67 47.28 35.42
CA PHE A 3 -9.57 47.66 36.33
C PHE A 3 -8.19 47.14 35.89
N PHE A 4 -7.15 47.95 36.13
CA PHE A 4 -5.73 47.58 35.94
C PHE A 4 -5.35 47.07 34.54
N ASN A 5 -6.13 47.41 33.51
CA ASN A 5 -5.80 47.04 32.13
C ASN A 5 -4.76 48.02 31.53
N SER A 6 -3.95 47.54 30.59
CA SER A 6 -2.94 48.34 29.87
C SER A 6 -3.04 48.14 28.35
N GLY A 7 -2.90 49.21 27.57
CA GLY A 7 -3.17 49.21 26.13
C GLY A 7 -4.61 49.59 25.79
N THR A 8 -5.10 49.16 24.63
CA THR A 8 -6.33 49.67 23.98
C THR A 8 -7.48 48.67 24.03
N GLY A 9 -8.73 49.16 24.15
CA GLY A 9 -9.94 48.33 23.98
C GLY A 9 -10.16 47.16 24.95
N ASN A 10 -9.29 46.93 25.95
CA ASN A 10 -9.39 45.79 26.85
C ASN A 10 -10.56 45.91 27.84
N PHE A 11 -11.18 44.77 28.17
CA PHE A 11 -12.21 44.68 29.20
C PHE A 11 -11.87 43.66 30.29
N GLY A 12 -12.21 44.00 31.53
CA GLY A 12 -12.09 43.10 32.69
C GLY A 12 -10.98 43.54 33.62
N ILE A 13 -10.15 42.61 34.09
CA ILE A 13 -9.15 42.89 35.15
C ILE A 13 -7.75 42.47 34.69
N GLY A 14 -6.81 43.42 34.70
CA GLY A 14 -5.37 43.13 34.57
C GLY A 14 -4.91 42.68 33.18
N ASN A 15 -5.69 42.92 32.12
CA ASN A 15 -5.31 42.52 30.76
C ASN A 15 -4.28 43.51 30.14
N SER A 16 -3.43 43.01 29.25
CA SER A 16 -2.41 43.82 28.57
C SER A 16 -2.41 43.62 27.05
N GLY A 17 -2.32 44.73 26.29
CA GLY A 17 -2.33 44.72 24.83
C GLY A 17 -3.62 45.28 24.27
N GLU A 18 -4.26 44.60 23.31
CA GLU A 18 -5.40 45.14 22.56
C GLU A 18 -6.62 44.22 22.56
N PHE A 19 -7.79 44.77 22.87
CA PHE A 19 -9.10 44.10 22.75
C PHE A 19 -9.21 42.74 23.46
N ASN A 20 -8.43 42.51 24.52
CA ASN A 20 -8.57 41.31 25.34
C ASN A 20 -9.70 41.48 26.33
N THR A 21 -10.40 40.38 26.60
CA THR A 21 -11.48 40.35 27.56
C THR A 21 -11.32 39.25 28.61
N GLY A 22 -11.51 39.64 29.86
CA GLY A 22 -11.60 38.75 31.01
C GLY A 22 -10.54 39.09 32.04
N ILE A 23 -9.73 38.11 32.47
CA ILE A 23 -8.78 38.29 33.56
C ILE A 23 -7.36 37.94 33.11
N ALA A 24 -6.45 38.91 33.24
CA ALA A 24 -5.01 38.74 33.07
C ALA A 24 -4.58 38.10 31.73
N ASN A 25 -5.31 38.38 30.65
CA ASN A 25 -4.90 37.98 29.31
C ASN A 25 -3.87 38.97 28.74
N SER A 26 -2.98 38.49 27.87
CA SER A 26 -1.91 39.28 27.26
C SER A 26 -1.85 39.11 25.73
N GLY A 27 -1.73 40.20 25.00
CA GLY A 27 -1.62 40.21 23.53
C GLY A 27 -2.85 40.82 22.87
N MET A 28 -3.45 40.13 21.90
CA MET A 28 -4.57 40.64 21.11
C MET A 28 -5.79 39.72 21.15
N ALA A 29 -6.98 40.28 21.35
CA ALA A 29 -8.25 39.59 21.07
C ALA A 29 -8.48 38.27 21.85
N ASN A 30 -7.83 38.09 23.01
CA ASN A 30 -7.97 36.88 23.82
C ASN A 30 -9.14 36.99 24.82
N SER A 31 -9.70 35.83 25.17
CA SER A 31 -11.05 35.73 25.68
C SER A 31 -11.13 34.71 26.81
N GLY A 32 -11.28 35.19 28.05
CA GLY A 32 -11.32 34.36 29.26
C GLY A 32 -10.20 34.69 30.25
N VAL A 33 -9.36 33.73 30.62
CA VAL A 33 -8.47 33.86 31.80
C VAL A 33 -7.03 33.43 31.50
N PHE A 34 -6.04 34.27 31.79
CA PHE A 34 -4.59 33.98 31.64
C PHE A 34 -4.15 33.52 30.23
N ASN A 35 -4.89 33.87 29.17
CA ASN A 35 -4.46 33.54 27.81
C ASN A 35 -3.35 34.49 27.33
N SER A 36 -2.40 34.00 26.53
CA SER A 36 -1.31 34.79 25.96
C SER A 36 -1.20 34.58 24.45
N GLY A 37 -1.05 35.68 23.71
CA GLY A 37 -0.88 35.68 22.27
C GLY A 37 -2.09 36.29 21.56
N VAL A 38 -2.69 35.56 20.63
CA VAL A 38 -3.71 36.12 19.74
C VAL A 38 -4.91 35.17 19.64
N LEU A 39 -6.12 35.63 19.98
CA LEU A 39 -7.36 34.89 19.67
C LEU A 39 -7.58 33.57 20.38
N ASN A 40 -7.07 33.43 21.58
CA ASN A 40 -7.34 32.26 22.38
C ASN A 40 -8.62 32.45 23.19
N THR A 41 -9.52 31.46 23.13
CA THR A 41 -10.73 31.39 23.96
C THR A 41 -10.60 30.34 25.04
N GLY A 42 -10.94 30.70 26.28
CA GLY A 42 -10.92 29.81 27.43
C GLY A 42 -9.86 30.23 28.45
N TRP A 43 -8.94 29.33 28.81
CA TRP A 43 -8.05 29.56 29.94
C TRP A 43 -6.61 29.06 29.72
N ALA A 44 -5.63 29.86 30.16
CA ALA A 44 -4.21 29.53 30.19
C ALA A 44 -3.62 29.02 28.85
N ASN A 45 -4.20 29.41 27.70
CA ASN A 45 -3.67 29.06 26.39
C ASN A 45 -2.52 30.01 26.00
N ALA A 46 -1.54 29.51 25.26
CA ALA A 46 -0.40 30.28 24.76
C ALA A 46 -0.24 30.10 23.23
N GLY A 47 -0.12 31.20 22.49
CA GLY A 47 -0.02 31.19 21.03
C GLY A 47 -1.29 31.72 20.38
N SER A 48 -1.86 31.03 19.39
CA SER A 48 -2.91 31.65 18.55
C SER A 48 -4.13 30.79 18.21
N TYR A 49 -5.33 31.38 18.22
CA TYR A 49 -6.58 30.73 17.80
C TYR A 49 -6.93 29.43 18.57
N ASN A 50 -6.49 29.24 19.81
CA ASN A 50 -6.81 28.04 20.58
C ASN A 50 -8.19 28.16 21.27
N SER A 51 -8.93 27.05 21.40
CA SER A 51 -10.24 26.97 22.05
C SER A 51 -10.24 25.93 23.18
N GLY A 52 -10.26 26.38 24.43
CA GLY A 52 -10.32 25.52 25.63
C GLY A 52 -9.26 25.86 26.66
N GLY A 53 -8.48 24.89 27.15
CA GLY A 53 -7.58 25.06 28.30
C GLY A 53 -6.13 24.64 28.07
N PHE A 54 -5.14 25.41 28.54
CA PHE A 54 -3.73 25.00 28.56
C PHE A 54 -3.17 24.50 27.21
N ASN A 55 -3.68 24.98 26.08
CA ASN A 55 -3.13 24.65 24.78
C ASN A 55 -1.95 25.58 24.45
N ALA A 56 -0.88 25.03 23.87
CA ALA A 56 0.31 25.79 23.49
C ALA A 56 0.57 25.62 21.99
N GLY A 57 0.78 26.70 21.25
CA GLY A 57 0.84 26.68 19.80
C GLY A 57 -0.44 27.25 19.19
N SER A 58 -1.03 26.62 18.17
CA SER A 58 -2.14 27.25 17.45
C SER A 58 -3.29 26.33 17.04
N LEU A 59 -4.50 26.90 16.94
CA LEU A 59 -5.68 26.23 16.41
C LEU A 59 -6.05 24.93 17.14
N ASN A 60 -5.71 24.75 18.42
CA ASN A 60 -6.09 23.56 19.17
C ASN A 60 -7.51 23.70 19.76
N THR A 61 -8.28 22.61 19.77
CA THR A 61 -9.61 22.50 20.39
C THR A 61 -9.60 21.51 21.53
N GLY A 62 -10.01 21.92 22.72
CA GLY A 62 -10.03 21.10 23.94
C GLY A 62 -8.93 21.52 24.92
N SER A 63 -8.25 20.57 25.58
CA SER A 63 -7.36 20.93 26.70
C SER A 63 -6.00 20.23 26.72
N PHE A 64 -4.96 20.95 27.14
CA PHE A 64 -3.58 20.44 27.27
C PHE A 64 -3.00 19.90 25.96
N ASN A 65 -3.18 20.60 24.84
CA ASN A 65 -2.58 20.21 23.57
C ASN A 65 -1.42 21.14 23.17
N PRO A 66 -0.15 20.73 23.32
CA PRO A 66 1.01 21.42 22.72
C PRO A 66 1.20 21.03 21.25
N GLY A 67 1.29 22.04 20.37
CA GLY A 67 1.42 21.87 18.92
C GLY A 67 0.31 22.62 18.18
N HIS A 68 -0.07 22.12 17.00
CA HIS A 68 -0.99 22.80 16.10
C HIS A 68 -2.17 21.94 15.65
N THR A 69 -3.35 22.54 15.61
CA THR A 69 -4.56 21.94 15.01
C THR A 69 -4.97 20.61 15.65
N ASN A 70 -4.77 20.42 16.95
CA ASN A 70 -5.25 19.22 17.67
C ASN A 70 -6.71 19.36 18.10
N THR A 71 -7.44 18.24 18.23
CA THR A 71 -8.79 18.17 18.80
C THR A 71 -8.86 17.14 19.92
N GLY A 72 -9.30 17.52 21.11
CA GLY A 72 -9.45 16.65 22.27
C GLY A 72 -8.53 17.07 23.40
N SER A 73 -7.84 16.12 24.06
CA SER A 73 -7.01 16.47 25.21
C SER A 73 -5.68 15.73 25.30
N TYR A 74 -4.67 16.38 25.90
CA TYR A 74 -3.33 15.84 26.14
C TYR A 74 -2.55 15.43 24.87
N ASN A 75 -2.92 15.95 23.69
CA ASN A 75 -2.23 15.61 22.44
C ASN A 75 -1.00 16.48 22.23
N THR A 76 0.17 15.88 22.02
CA THR A 76 1.44 16.59 21.77
C THR A 76 1.93 16.33 20.35
N GLY A 77 2.22 17.37 19.58
CA GLY A 77 2.44 17.30 18.13
C GLY A 77 1.25 17.91 17.39
N ASP A 78 1.13 17.66 16.10
CA ASP A 78 0.21 18.36 15.22
C ASP A 78 -0.92 17.47 14.68
N LEU A 79 -2.08 18.06 14.40
CA LEU A 79 -3.21 17.41 13.73
C LEU A 79 -3.73 16.14 14.42
N ASN A 80 -3.63 15.97 15.74
CA ASN A 80 -4.19 14.80 16.42
C ASN A 80 -5.67 14.97 16.78
N THR A 81 -6.44 13.89 16.75
CA THR A 81 -7.82 13.81 17.25
C THR A 81 -7.96 12.76 18.34
N GLY A 82 -8.33 13.18 19.55
CA GLY A 82 -8.71 12.30 20.66
C GLY A 82 -7.91 12.59 21.93
N TYR A 83 -7.36 11.55 22.58
CA TYR A 83 -6.84 11.66 23.94
C TYR A 83 -5.41 11.14 24.12
N ALA A 84 -4.50 11.97 24.64
CA ALA A 84 -3.13 11.60 25.00
C ALA A 84 -2.32 10.95 23.85
N ASN A 85 -2.45 11.47 22.63
CA ASN A 85 -1.60 11.07 21.51
C ASN A 85 -0.28 11.87 21.48
N THR A 86 0.80 11.31 20.96
CA THR A 86 2.10 12.00 20.83
C THR A 86 2.73 11.71 19.47
N GLY A 87 3.12 12.74 18.74
CA GLY A 87 3.39 12.67 17.30
C GLY A 87 2.25 13.30 16.52
N ASP A 88 2.21 13.09 15.20
CA ASP A 88 1.33 13.85 14.32
C ASP A 88 0.18 13.01 13.72
N LEU A 89 -0.92 13.65 13.32
CA LEU A 89 -2.01 13.03 12.53
C LEU A 89 -2.73 11.82 13.16
N ASN A 90 -2.59 11.56 14.46
CA ASN A 90 -3.22 10.40 15.09
C ASN A 90 -4.73 10.58 15.30
N THR A 91 -5.50 9.51 15.20
CA THR A 91 -6.93 9.46 15.56
C THR A 91 -7.19 8.37 16.59
N GLY A 92 -7.65 8.76 17.79
CA GLY A 92 -7.97 7.84 18.88
C GLY A 92 -7.25 8.22 20.17
N ALA A 93 -6.65 7.26 20.88
CA ALA A 93 -6.03 7.56 22.18
C ALA A 93 -4.77 6.77 22.53
N PHE A 94 -3.88 7.40 23.29
CA PHE A 94 -2.63 6.83 23.79
C PHE A 94 -1.67 6.34 22.68
N ASN A 95 -1.78 6.91 21.47
CA ASN A 95 -0.91 6.57 20.35
C ASN A 95 0.42 7.35 20.42
N SER A 96 1.52 6.75 19.94
CA SER A 96 2.85 7.37 19.91
C SER A 96 3.55 7.14 18.57
N GLY A 97 4.03 8.21 17.94
CA GLY A 97 4.40 8.25 16.53
C GLY A 97 3.23 8.77 15.68
N ASP A 98 3.33 8.72 14.35
CA ASP A 98 2.46 9.52 13.48
C ASP A 98 1.46 8.68 12.66
N ALA A 99 0.40 9.32 12.19
CA ALA A 99 -0.60 8.75 11.28
C ALA A 99 -1.33 7.49 11.80
N ASN A 100 -1.44 7.28 13.12
CA ASN A 100 -2.09 6.09 13.69
C ASN A 100 -3.60 6.26 13.94
N ASN A 101 -4.38 5.22 13.67
CA ASN A 101 -5.82 5.13 13.90
C ASN A 101 -6.14 4.04 14.94
N GLY A 102 -6.58 4.41 16.15
CA GLY A 102 -7.00 3.46 17.19
C GLY A 102 -6.47 3.78 18.59
N LEU A 103 -6.14 2.73 19.34
CA LEU A 103 -5.76 2.83 20.75
C LEU A 103 -4.39 2.19 21.00
N PHE A 104 -3.55 2.86 21.78
CA PHE A 104 -2.25 2.36 22.27
C PHE A 104 -1.21 2.00 21.17
N TRP A 105 -1.35 2.53 19.96
CA TRP A 105 -0.40 2.28 18.88
C TRP A 105 0.97 2.91 19.14
N ARG A 106 2.01 2.29 18.56
CA ARG A 106 3.39 2.77 18.60
C ARG A 106 4.00 2.65 17.22
N GLY A 107 4.58 3.72 16.71
CA GLY A 107 5.19 3.79 15.37
C GLY A 107 4.34 4.59 14.39
N GLN A 108 4.41 4.20 13.12
CA GLN A 108 3.90 4.97 11.99
C GLN A 108 2.74 4.22 11.30
N GLY A 109 1.65 4.92 10.99
CA GLY A 109 0.58 4.41 10.12
C GLY A 109 -0.14 3.14 10.63
N GLN A 110 -0.27 2.95 11.94
CA GLN A 110 -0.91 1.77 12.51
C GLN A 110 -2.45 1.89 12.53
N GLY A 111 -3.16 0.78 12.33
CA GLY A 111 -4.62 0.73 12.37
C GLY A 111 -5.35 1.46 11.22
N LEU A 112 -4.63 1.84 10.16
CA LEU A 112 -5.22 2.40 8.95
C LEU A 112 -6.16 1.40 8.28
N MET A 113 -7.26 1.90 7.70
CA MET A 113 -8.23 1.10 6.94
C MET A 113 -7.93 1.22 5.44
N GLN A 114 -7.80 0.08 4.76
CA GLN A 114 -7.64 -0.02 3.31
C GLN A 114 -8.64 -1.03 2.77
N ALA A 115 -9.21 -0.78 1.58
CA ALA A 115 -10.07 -1.73 0.90
C ALA A 115 -9.90 -1.64 -0.62
N ASP A 116 -9.58 -2.77 -1.24
CA ASP A 116 -9.38 -2.90 -2.69
C ASP A 116 -10.34 -3.95 -3.25
N TYR A 117 -11.04 -3.61 -4.34
CA TYR A 117 -11.82 -4.58 -5.09
C TYR A 117 -11.54 -4.47 -6.59
N THR A 118 -10.96 -5.54 -7.13
CA THR A 118 -10.66 -5.70 -8.57
C THR A 118 -11.46 -6.87 -9.11
N LEU A 119 -12.28 -6.63 -10.13
CA LEU A 119 -12.95 -7.67 -10.89
C LEU A 119 -11.93 -8.28 -11.86
N ASN A 120 -11.63 -9.58 -11.69
CA ASN A 120 -10.70 -10.28 -12.58
C ASN A 120 -11.45 -11.23 -13.52
N ILE A 121 -11.47 -10.90 -14.80
CA ILE A 121 -12.04 -11.75 -15.86
C ILE A 121 -10.93 -12.70 -16.34
N PRO A 122 -11.03 -14.03 -16.11
CA PRO A 122 -9.97 -14.96 -16.49
C PRO A 122 -9.84 -15.08 -18.02
N PRO A 123 -8.64 -15.42 -18.54
CA PRO A 123 -8.43 -15.65 -19.96
C PRO A 123 -9.32 -16.75 -20.53
N ILE A 124 -9.83 -16.54 -21.74
CA ILE A 124 -10.55 -17.59 -22.48
C ILE A 124 -9.52 -18.40 -23.29
N PRO A 125 -9.37 -19.71 -23.06
CA PRO A 125 -8.49 -20.55 -23.84
C PRO A 125 -9.08 -20.78 -25.25
N LEU A 126 -8.27 -20.51 -26.28
CA LEU A 126 -8.57 -20.79 -27.67
C LEU A 126 -7.62 -21.87 -28.18
N THR A 127 -8.18 -23.00 -28.62
CA THR A 127 -7.43 -24.06 -29.28
C THR A 127 -7.80 -24.07 -30.76
N LEU A 128 -6.83 -23.74 -31.62
CA LEU A 128 -6.95 -23.94 -33.06
C LEU A 128 -6.16 -25.21 -33.43
N GLY A 129 -6.89 -26.24 -33.84
CA GLY A 129 -6.30 -27.49 -34.31
C GLY A 129 -6.08 -27.49 -35.81
N ALA A 130 -4.86 -27.75 -36.26
CA ALA A 130 -4.53 -28.05 -37.65
C ALA A 130 -4.00 -29.48 -37.76
N SER A 131 -4.53 -30.26 -38.70
CA SER A 131 -4.13 -31.65 -38.94
C SER A 131 -3.51 -31.83 -40.33
N GLY A 132 -2.46 -32.63 -40.41
CA GLY A 132 -1.77 -32.96 -41.66
C GLY A 132 -1.10 -34.33 -41.60
N ILE A 133 -0.69 -34.86 -42.74
CA ILE A 133 0.00 -36.16 -42.86
C ILE A 133 1.50 -35.93 -42.77
N LEU A 134 2.20 -36.69 -41.90
CA LEU A 134 3.65 -36.62 -41.76
C LEU A 134 4.34 -37.79 -42.47
N LYS A 135 5.18 -37.49 -43.46
CA LYS A 135 6.12 -38.43 -44.09
C LYS A 135 7.53 -37.85 -44.06
N LEU A 136 8.42 -38.44 -43.26
CA LEU A 136 9.81 -38.02 -43.16
C LEU A 136 10.72 -39.11 -43.75
N PRO A 137 11.29 -38.92 -44.95
CA PRO A 137 12.31 -39.82 -45.47
C PRO A 137 13.62 -39.59 -44.73
N ILE A 138 14.21 -40.66 -44.19
CA ILE A 138 15.56 -40.62 -43.61
C ILE A 138 16.50 -41.28 -44.60
N THR A 139 17.57 -40.56 -44.95
CA THR A 139 18.70 -41.07 -45.71
C THR A 139 19.98 -40.83 -44.92
N GLY A 140 20.86 -41.81 -44.90
CA GLY A 140 22.08 -41.79 -44.10
C GLY A 140 22.63 -43.18 -43.92
N ASN A 141 23.78 -43.27 -43.25
CA ASN A 141 24.48 -44.53 -43.06
C ASN A 141 25.09 -44.67 -41.66
N ILE A 142 25.27 -45.92 -41.24
CA ILE A 142 26.04 -46.25 -40.04
C ILE A 142 27.44 -46.65 -40.51
N THR A 143 28.44 -45.92 -39.99
CA THR A 143 29.86 -46.16 -40.26
C THR A 143 30.59 -46.47 -38.96
N GLY A 144 31.62 -47.31 -39.01
CA GLY A 144 32.50 -47.57 -37.86
C GLY A 144 32.02 -48.61 -36.85
N LEU A 145 31.04 -49.47 -37.18
CA LEU A 145 30.71 -50.61 -36.33
C LEU A 145 31.84 -51.65 -36.36
N SER A 146 32.48 -51.88 -35.22
CA SER A 146 33.49 -52.92 -35.04
C SER A 146 33.24 -53.75 -33.79
N VAL A 147 33.41 -55.06 -33.91
CA VAL A 147 33.50 -55.97 -32.74
C VAL A 147 34.99 -56.13 -32.41
N ASP A 148 35.33 -55.81 -31.16
CA ASP A 148 36.71 -55.90 -30.69
C ASP A 148 37.21 -57.34 -30.58
N PRO A 149 38.54 -57.56 -30.68
CA PRO A 149 39.17 -58.86 -30.46
C PRO A 149 38.71 -59.47 -29.13
N PHE A 150 38.29 -60.72 -29.17
CA PHE A 150 38.03 -61.52 -27.98
C PHE A 150 38.97 -62.72 -27.95
N THR A 151 39.31 -63.16 -26.74
CA THR A 151 40.12 -64.35 -26.52
C THR A 151 39.27 -65.47 -25.97
N VAL A 152 39.58 -66.71 -26.37
CA VAL A 152 38.90 -67.91 -25.89
C VAL A 152 39.87 -68.69 -25.01
N HIS A 153 39.47 -68.97 -23.77
CA HIS A 153 40.29 -69.66 -22.75
C HIS A 153 39.48 -70.72 -22.02
N GLY A 154 40.13 -71.75 -21.49
CA GLY A 154 39.55 -72.61 -20.47
C GLY A 154 39.42 -71.85 -19.14
N THR A 155 38.44 -72.20 -18.31
CA THR A 155 38.04 -71.45 -17.10
C THR A 155 39.16 -71.23 -16.07
N ASP A 156 40.22 -72.04 -16.11
CA ASP A 156 41.31 -72.03 -15.12
C ASP A 156 42.69 -71.80 -15.77
N GLY A 157 42.75 -71.15 -16.94
CA GLY A 157 44.00 -70.78 -17.63
C GLY A 157 44.76 -71.93 -18.30
N GLY A 158 44.37 -73.19 -18.06
CA GLY A 158 44.75 -74.33 -18.88
C GLY A 158 44.10 -74.26 -20.27
N GLY A 159 44.85 -74.60 -21.32
CA GLY A 159 44.36 -74.60 -22.69
C GLY A 159 43.20 -75.57 -22.89
N ILE A 160 42.24 -75.21 -23.76
CA ILE A 160 41.09 -76.05 -24.08
C ILE A 160 41.55 -77.20 -24.99
N PRO A 161 41.46 -78.48 -24.59
CA PRO A 161 41.73 -79.60 -25.48
C PRO A 161 40.48 -79.84 -26.35
N LEU A 162 40.34 -79.06 -27.41
CA LEU A 162 39.22 -79.18 -28.34
C LEU A 162 39.68 -79.83 -29.65
N ASN A 163 39.57 -81.16 -29.72
CA ASN A 163 39.60 -81.87 -31.00
C ASN A 163 38.33 -81.52 -31.77
N LEU A 164 38.44 -80.53 -32.66
CA LEU A 164 37.40 -80.10 -33.57
C LEU A 164 37.69 -80.69 -34.96
N ASP A 165 37.07 -81.84 -35.27
CA ASP A 165 36.98 -82.32 -36.65
C ASP A 165 36.02 -81.42 -37.43
N VAL A 166 36.58 -80.51 -38.24
CA VAL A 166 35.81 -79.60 -39.11
C VAL A 166 36.10 -79.92 -40.57
N THR A 167 35.34 -80.85 -41.12
CA THR A 167 35.40 -81.22 -42.54
C THR A 167 34.67 -80.19 -43.39
N ILE A 168 35.39 -79.19 -43.92
CA ILE A 168 34.82 -78.21 -44.86
C ILE A 168 34.92 -78.72 -46.30
N ASN A 169 33.94 -79.52 -46.71
CA ASN A 169 33.80 -79.93 -48.11
C ASN A 169 33.21 -78.80 -48.96
N THR A 170 34.10 -78.07 -49.65
CA THR A 170 33.85 -77.18 -50.81
C THR A 170 32.98 -75.92 -50.60
N PHE A 171 33.45 -74.81 -51.18
CA PHE A 171 32.67 -73.58 -51.36
C PHE A 171 31.50 -73.80 -52.34
N GLN A 172 30.26 -73.85 -51.84
CA GLN A 172 29.10 -73.25 -52.53
C GLN A 172 28.13 -72.65 -51.50
N THR A 173 27.62 -71.46 -51.80
CA THR A 173 26.78 -70.66 -50.90
C THR A 173 25.35 -71.20 -50.85
N GLY A 174 24.96 -71.81 -49.73
CA GLY A 174 23.57 -72.19 -49.44
C GLY A 174 23.34 -72.29 -47.94
N ALA A 175 22.65 -71.29 -47.38
CA ALA A 175 22.16 -71.24 -45.99
C ALA A 175 23.14 -71.72 -44.89
N LEU A 176 23.97 -70.81 -44.37
CA LEU A 176 24.64 -71.02 -43.09
C LEU A 176 23.62 -70.92 -41.94
N SER A 177 22.92 -72.02 -41.66
CA SER A 177 22.03 -72.15 -40.50
C SER A 177 22.84 -72.41 -39.23
N VAL A 178 23.30 -71.35 -38.56
CA VAL A 178 23.85 -71.45 -37.20
C VAL A 178 22.69 -71.64 -36.23
N ASN A 179 22.44 -72.88 -35.82
CA ASN A 179 21.42 -73.17 -34.81
C ASN A 179 22.01 -73.00 -33.41
N VAL A 180 21.68 -71.89 -32.72
CA VAL A 180 22.10 -71.64 -31.34
C VAL A 180 20.98 -72.08 -30.41
N HIS A 181 21.19 -73.20 -29.71
CA HIS A 181 20.26 -73.63 -28.67
C HIS A 181 20.53 -72.85 -27.38
N ILE A 182 19.68 -71.87 -27.07
CA ILE A 182 19.62 -71.22 -25.75
C ILE A 182 18.50 -71.90 -24.96
N PRO A 183 18.80 -72.63 -23.86
CA PRO A 183 17.76 -73.17 -23.01
C PRO A 183 17.01 -72.01 -22.32
N VAL A 184 15.74 -71.79 -22.70
CA VAL A 184 14.85 -70.72 -22.18
C VAL A 184 15.30 -69.31 -22.64
N VAL A 185 14.89 -68.73 -23.77
CA VAL A 185 13.52 -68.53 -24.34
C VAL A 185 13.57 -68.37 -25.88
N ASP A 186 12.54 -68.80 -26.62
CA ASP A 186 12.42 -68.63 -28.09
C ASP A 186 12.11 -67.18 -28.52
N VAL A 187 13.05 -66.53 -29.23
CA VAL A 187 12.78 -65.40 -30.15
C VAL A 187 13.74 -65.47 -31.34
N ASN A 188 13.21 -65.58 -32.56
CA ASN A 188 13.97 -65.49 -33.81
C ASN A 188 13.77 -64.13 -34.49
N VAL A 189 14.86 -63.43 -34.78
CA VAL A 189 14.88 -62.22 -35.63
C VAL A 189 15.74 -62.50 -36.85
N ALA A 190 15.14 -62.42 -38.04
CA ALA A 190 15.84 -62.64 -39.31
C ALA A 190 16.09 -61.29 -40.01
N VAL A 191 17.35 -60.86 -40.04
CA VAL A 191 17.79 -59.72 -40.86
C VAL A 191 18.59 -60.26 -42.04
N PRO A 192 18.19 -60.02 -43.30
CA PRO A 192 18.96 -60.46 -44.46
C PRO A 192 20.23 -59.59 -44.60
N ILE A 193 21.40 -60.22 -44.51
CA ILE A 193 22.71 -59.57 -44.61
C ILE A 193 23.34 -59.90 -45.98
N PRO A 194 23.85 -58.91 -46.75
CA PRO A 194 24.55 -59.19 -47.99
C PRO A 194 25.87 -59.97 -47.76
N PRO A 195 26.33 -60.77 -48.74
CA PRO A 195 27.49 -61.65 -48.57
C PRO A 195 28.79 -60.87 -48.38
N LEU A 196 29.50 -61.15 -47.28
CA LEU A 196 30.79 -60.56 -46.92
C LEU A 196 31.96 -61.48 -47.33
N PRO A 197 33.01 -60.97 -48.00
CA PRO A 197 34.23 -61.73 -48.26
C PRO A 197 35.11 -61.77 -47.00
N LEU A 198 34.88 -62.76 -46.13
CA LEU A 198 35.70 -62.99 -44.94
C LEU A 198 36.69 -64.15 -45.18
N VAL A 199 37.99 -63.89 -45.00
CA VAL A 199 39.05 -64.90 -45.01
C VAL A 199 39.61 -65.04 -43.60
N LEU A 200 39.43 -66.20 -42.98
CA LEU A 200 40.00 -66.54 -41.68
C LEU A 200 41.13 -67.55 -41.88
N GLY A 201 42.37 -67.12 -41.62
CA GLY A 201 43.54 -67.99 -41.57
C GLY A 201 43.93 -68.30 -40.13
N LEU A 202 43.96 -69.58 -39.77
CA LEU A 202 44.53 -70.05 -38.50
C LEU A 202 45.88 -70.71 -38.79
N THR A 203 46.93 -70.29 -38.07
CA THR A 203 48.23 -70.97 -38.08
C THR A 203 48.32 -71.82 -36.82
N ILE A 204 48.65 -73.10 -36.95
CA ILE A 204 48.84 -74.02 -35.83
C ILE A 204 50.34 -74.31 -35.72
N ASP A 205 50.93 -73.99 -34.57
CA ASP A 205 52.27 -74.42 -34.18
C ASP A 205 52.22 -75.28 -32.91
N ASN A 206 53.30 -76.02 -32.62
CA ASN A 206 53.35 -76.96 -31.48
C ASN A 206 53.56 -76.25 -30.12
N ARG A 207 52.91 -75.10 -29.88
CA ARG A 207 53.00 -74.34 -28.63
C ARG A 207 51.62 -73.98 -28.10
N LEU A 208 51.45 -74.10 -26.78
CA LEU A 208 50.19 -73.81 -26.10
C LEU A 208 50.03 -72.29 -25.97
N SER A 209 49.33 -71.67 -26.92
CA SER A 209 49.09 -70.22 -26.97
C SER A 209 47.60 -69.87 -27.04
N VAL A 210 47.27 -68.66 -26.61
CA VAL A 210 45.90 -68.10 -26.67
C VAL A 210 45.48 -67.88 -28.12
N ILE A 211 44.27 -68.31 -28.49
CA ILE A 211 43.66 -67.96 -29.77
C ILE A 211 42.95 -66.61 -29.61
N THR A 212 43.47 -65.59 -30.30
CA THR A 212 42.88 -64.25 -30.37
C THR A 212 42.26 -64.05 -31.75
N THR A 213 40.99 -63.65 -31.80
CA THR A 213 40.35 -63.29 -33.08
C THR A 213 40.79 -61.90 -33.56
N PRO A 214 40.96 -61.68 -34.87
CA PRO A 214 41.18 -60.32 -35.39
C PRO A 214 39.92 -59.46 -35.17
N ARG A 215 40.10 -58.14 -35.02
CA ARG A 215 38.98 -57.18 -34.93
C ARG A 215 38.11 -57.31 -36.18
N ILE A 216 36.81 -57.49 -36.00
CA ILE A 216 35.86 -57.58 -37.11
C ILE A 216 35.26 -56.19 -37.34
N THR A 217 35.52 -55.60 -38.50
CA THR A 217 34.95 -54.33 -38.94
C THR A 217 33.87 -54.58 -39.98
N PHE A 218 32.68 -54.02 -39.77
CA PHE A 218 31.62 -54.04 -40.78
C PHE A 218 31.77 -52.86 -41.73
N ASN A 219 31.46 -53.08 -43.01
CA ASN A 219 31.30 -51.99 -43.98
C ASN A 219 30.04 -51.17 -43.68
N VAL A 220 29.94 -50.03 -44.36
CA VAL A 220 28.83 -49.07 -44.28
C VAL A 220 27.46 -49.76 -44.43
N ILE A 221 26.54 -49.46 -43.52
CA ILE A 221 25.12 -49.87 -43.63
C ILE A 221 24.33 -48.65 -44.10
N ASP A 222 23.85 -48.66 -45.34
CA ASP A 222 23.08 -47.56 -45.95
C ASP A 222 21.56 -47.75 -45.75
N PHE A 223 20.88 -46.73 -45.22
CA PHE A 223 19.42 -46.69 -45.12
C PHE A 223 18.81 -46.02 -46.35
N ASN A 224 18.63 -46.80 -47.43
CA ASN A 224 17.93 -46.34 -48.62
C ASN A 224 16.44 -46.72 -48.56
N GLY A 225 15.57 -45.71 -48.43
CA GLY A 225 14.11 -45.88 -48.43
C GLY A 225 13.45 -46.04 -47.07
N PHE A 226 14.15 -45.74 -45.97
CA PHE A 226 13.55 -45.74 -44.62
C PHE A 226 12.70 -44.47 -44.43
N VAL A 227 11.39 -44.64 -44.22
CA VAL A 227 10.45 -43.53 -44.00
C VAL A 227 9.84 -43.65 -42.60
N VAL A 228 9.85 -42.56 -41.85
CA VAL A 228 9.16 -42.45 -40.56
C VAL A 228 7.79 -41.80 -40.81
N GLY A 229 6.73 -42.55 -40.48
CA GLY A 229 5.34 -42.21 -40.78
C GLY A 229 4.82 -42.80 -42.09
N GLY A 230 3.51 -42.73 -42.30
CA GLY A 230 2.81 -43.23 -43.49
C GLY A 230 1.52 -42.46 -43.77
N ASP A 231 0.74 -42.88 -44.76
CA ASP A 231 -0.49 -42.17 -45.21
C ASP A 231 -1.60 -42.06 -44.16
N THR A 232 -1.50 -42.83 -43.07
CA THR A 232 -2.42 -42.78 -41.91
C THR A 232 -1.81 -42.07 -40.68
N THR A 233 -0.55 -41.63 -40.75
CA THR A 233 0.13 -40.96 -39.63
C THR A 233 -0.27 -39.49 -39.56
N SER A 234 -1.37 -39.23 -38.86
CA SER A 234 -1.84 -37.88 -38.55
C SER A 234 -0.90 -37.18 -37.57
N LEU A 235 -0.36 -36.04 -37.97
CA LEU A 235 0.28 -35.09 -37.07
C LEU A 235 -0.76 -34.03 -36.66
N VAL A 236 -1.07 -34.02 -35.38
CA VAL A 236 -1.95 -33.01 -34.76
C VAL A 236 -1.08 -31.93 -34.14
N ALA A 237 -1.07 -30.73 -34.75
CA ALA A 237 -0.45 -29.55 -34.17
C ALA A 237 -1.53 -28.68 -33.53
N ASN A 238 -1.60 -28.72 -32.20
CA ASN A 238 -2.49 -27.84 -31.42
C ASN A 238 -1.74 -26.55 -31.08
N VAL A 239 -2.14 -25.43 -31.69
CA VAL A 239 -1.67 -24.10 -31.27
C VAL A 239 -2.62 -23.59 -30.21
N GLY A 240 -2.20 -23.69 -28.95
CA GLY A 240 -2.92 -23.11 -27.82
C GLY A 240 -2.60 -21.63 -27.69
N GLY A 241 -3.64 -20.80 -27.63
CA GLY A 241 -3.54 -19.38 -27.30
C GLY A 241 -4.58 -18.98 -26.26
N THR A 242 -4.38 -17.87 -25.59
CA THR A 242 -5.39 -17.27 -24.71
C THR A 242 -5.81 -15.92 -25.26
N VAL A 243 -7.12 -15.66 -25.33
CA VAL A 243 -7.65 -14.34 -25.69
C VAL A 243 -8.18 -13.67 -24.42
N GLY A 244 -7.61 -12.50 -24.12
CA GLY A 244 -8.05 -11.66 -23.02
C GLY A 244 -7.64 -12.16 -21.63
N GLY A 245 -8.05 -11.38 -20.65
CA GLY A 245 -7.62 -11.45 -19.26
C GLY A 245 -7.64 -10.02 -18.73
N VAL A 246 -8.77 -9.59 -18.17
CA VAL A 246 -9.01 -8.17 -17.86
C VAL A 246 -9.25 -8.01 -16.37
N SER A 247 -8.36 -7.27 -15.71
CA SER A 247 -8.52 -6.81 -14.34
C SER A 247 -9.13 -5.41 -14.38
N VAL A 248 -10.38 -5.26 -13.94
CA VAL A 248 -11.05 -3.95 -13.82
C VAL A 248 -11.04 -3.56 -12.33
N PRO A 249 -10.28 -2.53 -11.91
CA PRO A 249 -10.42 -2.00 -10.56
C PRO A 249 -11.82 -1.39 -10.41
N VAL A 250 -12.59 -1.88 -9.44
CA VAL A 250 -13.98 -1.48 -9.19
C VAL A 250 -14.04 -0.38 -8.15
N PHE A 251 -13.23 -0.49 -7.09
CA PHE A 251 -12.94 0.60 -6.16
C PHE A 251 -11.59 0.40 -5.46
N HIS A 252 -10.98 1.50 -5.04
CA HIS A 252 -9.76 1.58 -4.25
C HIS A 252 -9.98 2.60 -3.13
N PHE A 253 -9.82 2.16 -1.88
CA PHE A 253 -9.80 3.01 -0.70
C PHE A 253 -8.40 2.94 -0.07
N PRO A 254 -7.57 3.98 -0.23
CA PRO A 254 -6.20 3.98 0.27
C PRO A 254 -6.15 4.04 1.80
N ALA A 255 -5.10 3.47 2.38
CA ALA A 255 -4.78 3.61 3.80
C ALA A 255 -4.48 5.10 4.12
N ALA A 256 -5.37 5.75 4.87
CA ALA A 256 -5.26 7.18 5.21
C ALA A 256 -5.65 7.46 6.68
N PRO A 257 -5.02 8.45 7.34
CA PRO A 257 -5.37 8.84 8.71
C PRO A 257 -6.82 9.33 8.87
N GLY A 258 -7.38 9.11 10.05
CA GLY A 258 -8.79 9.37 10.35
C GLY A 258 -9.74 8.37 9.68
N PHE A 259 -11.04 8.67 9.76
CA PHE A 259 -12.12 7.80 9.32
C PHE A 259 -13.10 8.58 8.43
N GLY A 260 -13.20 8.18 7.16
CA GLY A 260 -14.12 8.81 6.20
C GLY A 260 -13.76 10.26 5.85
N ASN A 261 -12.51 10.68 6.05
CA ASN A 261 -12.02 11.99 5.61
C ASN A 261 -11.93 12.03 4.06
N THR A 262 -12.42 13.11 3.46
CA THR A 262 -12.38 13.40 2.02
C THR A 262 -11.67 14.72 1.76
N THR A 263 -10.40 14.77 2.19
CA THR A 263 -9.58 15.99 2.19
C THR A 263 -8.36 15.89 1.28
N ASP A 264 -7.98 17.00 0.63
CA ASP A 264 -6.82 17.06 -0.27
C ASP A 264 -5.48 16.92 0.48
N ALA A 265 -5.35 17.58 1.64
CA ALA A 265 -4.23 17.42 2.56
C ALA A 265 -4.56 16.44 3.71
N PRO A 266 -3.56 15.73 4.26
CA PRO A 266 -3.76 14.79 5.38
C PRO A 266 -4.50 15.42 6.57
N SER A 267 -5.45 14.68 7.13
CA SER A 267 -6.33 15.11 8.22
C SER A 267 -6.63 13.93 9.15
N SER A 268 -6.83 14.18 10.45
CA SER A 268 -7.22 13.15 11.43
C SER A 268 -8.70 13.28 11.82
N GLY A 269 -9.19 12.39 12.67
CA GLY A 269 -10.56 12.44 13.16
C GLY A 269 -11.55 11.82 12.18
N PHE A 270 -12.72 12.41 12.02
CA PHE A 270 -13.88 11.78 11.40
C PHE A 270 -14.58 12.71 10.40
N PHE A 271 -14.82 12.23 9.18
CA PHE A 271 -15.70 12.86 8.17
C PHE A 271 -15.36 14.33 7.83
N ASN A 272 -14.08 14.71 7.87
CA ASN A 272 -13.64 16.03 7.42
C ASN A 272 -13.55 16.07 5.87
N SER A 273 -13.70 17.24 5.26
CA SER A 273 -13.66 17.39 3.79
C SER A 273 -13.08 18.75 3.33
N GLY A 274 -12.73 18.88 2.05
CA GLY A 274 -12.13 20.10 1.48
C GLY A 274 -10.60 20.08 1.48
N GLU A 275 -9.94 21.25 1.54
CA GLU A 275 -8.48 21.32 1.39
C GLU A 275 -7.68 20.54 2.45
N GLY A 276 -8.23 20.28 3.64
CA GLY A 276 -7.62 19.42 4.65
C GLY A 276 -6.72 20.13 5.65
N SER A 277 -5.75 19.38 6.20
CA SER A 277 -5.08 19.74 7.46
C SER A 277 -6.10 19.95 8.59
N ALA A 278 -7.05 19.03 8.73
CA ALA A 278 -8.12 19.11 9.71
C ALA A 278 -7.97 18.07 10.84
N SER A 279 -8.55 18.36 12.00
CA SER A 279 -8.74 17.38 13.09
C SER A 279 -10.13 17.54 13.73
N GLY A 280 -10.62 16.48 14.37
CA GLY A 280 -11.91 16.46 15.05
C GLY A 280 -13.01 15.76 14.25
N PHE A 281 -14.16 16.41 14.07
CA PHE A 281 -15.34 15.79 13.48
C PHE A 281 -16.08 16.72 12.51
N GLY A 282 -16.30 16.27 11.27
CA GLY A 282 -17.23 16.89 10.33
C GLY A 282 -16.85 18.28 9.85
N ASN A 283 -15.55 18.62 9.86
CA ASN A 283 -15.09 19.93 9.41
C ASN A 283 -14.99 20.01 7.88
N ILE A 284 -15.18 21.20 7.32
CA ILE A 284 -15.08 21.49 5.88
C ILE A 284 -14.06 22.62 5.70
N GLY A 285 -13.06 22.44 4.85
CA GLY A 285 -12.10 23.47 4.45
C GLY A 285 -10.65 23.22 4.89
N LYS A 286 -9.93 24.26 5.34
CA LYS A 286 -8.45 24.28 5.42
C LYS A 286 -7.89 24.67 6.80
N THR A 287 -7.07 23.82 7.40
CA THR A 287 -6.36 24.10 8.67
C THR A 287 -7.34 24.42 9.80
N VAL A 288 -8.08 23.40 10.23
CA VAL A 288 -9.26 23.54 11.12
C VAL A 288 -9.28 22.43 12.18
N SER A 289 -9.60 22.76 13.44
CA SER A 289 -9.81 21.77 14.49
C SER A 289 -11.18 21.88 15.15
N GLY A 290 -11.63 20.78 15.76
CA GLY A 290 -12.86 20.71 16.52
C GLY A 290 -14.02 20.11 15.72
N PHE A 291 -15.20 20.71 15.81
CA PHE A 291 -16.46 20.06 15.46
C PHE A 291 -17.32 20.91 14.52
N TRP A 292 -17.66 20.38 13.35
CA TRP A 292 -18.61 20.95 12.39
C TRP A 292 -18.28 22.38 11.92
N ASN A 293 -17.00 22.71 11.82
CA ASN A 293 -16.54 24.00 11.30
C ASN A 293 -16.52 24.00 9.76
N ASN A 294 -16.76 25.15 9.12
CA ASN A 294 -16.79 25.29 7.66
C ASN A 294 -16.03 26.55 7.20
N GLY A 295 -14.80 26.39 6.74
CA GLY A 295 -13.94 27.46 6.24
C GLY A 295 -12.46 27.24 6.54
N SER A 296 -11.74 28.26 7.00
CA SER A 296 -10.29 28.15 7.21
C SER A 296 -9.77 28.85 8.47
N LEU A 297 -8.68 28.31 9.02
CA LEU A 297 -8.03 28.83 10.24
C LEU A 297 -9.03 28.99 11.40
N ALA A 298 -9.69 27.88 11.76
CA ALA A 298 -10.72 27.85 12.78
C ALA A 298 -10.50 26.76 13.84
N SER A 299 -10.83 27.04 15.11
CA SER A 299 -10.89 26.04 16.18
C SER A 299 -12.19 26.15 16.99
N GLY A 300 -12.66 25.05 17.59
CA GLY A 300 -13.85 25.00 18.42
C GLY A 300 -15.03 24.29 17.75
N TYR A 301 -16.24 24.86 17.86
CA TYR A 301 -17.48 24.23 17.39
C TYR A 301 -18.28 25.20 16.51
N LYS A 302 -18.69 24.70 15.33
CA LYS A 302 -19.55 25.38 14.35
C LYS A 302 -19.13 26.80 13.97
N ASN A 303 -17.84 27.01 13.68
CA ASN A 303 -17.38 28.22 13.01
C ASN A 303 -17.71 28.16 11.51
N VAL A 304 -18.00 29.31 10.89
CA VAL A 304 -18.28 29.43 9.45
C VAL A 304 -17.52 30.64 8.89
N GLY A 305 -16.76 30.46 7.82
CA GLY A 305 -15.88 31.51 7.25
C GLY A 305 -14.41 31.36 7.68
N GLY A 306 -13.64 32.46 7.65
CA GLY A 306 -12.22 32.48 8.00
C GLY A 306 -11.90 33.20 9.31
N LEU A 307 -10.85 32.74 10.02
CA LEU A 307 -10.19 33.37 11.20
C LEU A 307 -10.98 33.39 12.52
N LEU A 308 -11.17 32.24 13.21
CA LEU A 308 -11.86 32.19 14.53
C LEU A 308 -11.39 31.14 15.55
N SER A 309 -11.71 31.41 16.81
CA SER A 309 -11.71 30.47 17.94
C SER A 309 -13.11 30.47 18.58
N GLY A 310 -13.69 29.30 18.86
CA GLY A 310 -15.09 29.11 19.23
C GLY A 310 -15.40 29.30 20.72
N LEU A 311 -16.65 29.10 21.19
CA LEU A 311 -17.82 28.60 20.46
C LEU A 311 -18.45 29.68 19.57
N THR A 312 -18.66 29.32 18.29
CA THR A 312 -19.47 30.01 17.28
C THR A 312 -19.17 31.52 17.06
N ASN A 313 -18.50 31.89 15.95
CA ASN A 313 -19.20 32.42 14.76
C ASN A 313 -18.43 33.41 13.85
N MET A 314 -18.55 33.15 12.54
CA MET A 314 -18.61 34.12 11.43
C MET A 314 -17.37 35.00 11.16
N GLY A 315 -16.93 35.02 9.89
CA GLY A 315 -15.71 35.70 9.42
C GLY A 315 -15.70 37.23 9.60
N GLU A 316 -14.64 37.89 9.13
CA GLU A 316 -14.37 39.31 9.43
C GLU A 316 -14.19 39.65 10.92
N SER A 317 -13.71 38.66 11.71
CA SER A 317 -12.75 38.81 12.82
C SER A 317 -13.18 38.76 14.33
N LEU A 318 -13.11 37.54 14.93
CA LEU A 318 -12.43 37.21 16.22
C LEU A 318 -13.20 36.75 17.51
N SER A 319 -12.90 35.49 17.93
CA SER A 319 -12.87 34.86 19.29
C SER A 319 -14.13 34.75 20.19
N GLY A 320 -14.36 33.51 20.66
CA GLY A 320 -15.54 32.96 21.35
C GLY A 320 -15.93 33.48 22.74
N ALA A 321 -17.20 33.22 23.06
CA ALA A 321 -18.18 34.31 23.30
C ALA A 321 -18.22 35.20 22.06
N GLY A 322 -18.70 34.64 20.95
CA GLY A 322 -18.08 34.89 19.64
C GLY A 322 -18.63 36.04 18.80
N ASN A 323 -18.76 35.72 17.51
CA ASN A 323 -19.41 36.49 16.44
C ASN A 323 -18.57 37.60 15.82
N THR A 324 -18.33 37.48 14.51
CA THR A 324 -17.95 38.63 13.68
C THR A 324 -18.59 38.60 12.29
N ASN A 325 -18.42 39.66 11.51
CA ASN A 325 -19.47 40.15 10.64
C ASN A 325 -18.89 40.81 9.40
N VAL A 326 -19.44 40.48 8.23
CA VAL A 326 -18.90 40.76 6.88
C VAL A 326 -19.13 42.22 6.45
N LEU A 327 -18.93 43.14 7.40
CA LEU A 327 -19.27 44.56 7.39
C LEU A 327 -18.20 45.41 8.14
N GLY A 328 -17.03 44.83 8.45
CA GLY A 328 -15.77 45.54 8.67
C GLY A 328 -15.31 45.82 10.10
N LEU A 329 -15.04 44.80 10.94
CA LEU A 329 -14.67 45.08 12.34
C LEU A 329 -13.94 43.99 13.19
N ALA A 330 -14.17 44.06 14.50
CA ALA A 330 -13.41 43.47 15.61
C ALA A 330 -14.29 43.56 16.89
N THR A 331 -14.23 42.74 17.95
CA THR A 331 -13.38 41.58 18.33
C THR A 331 -13.74 41.09 19.76
N SER A 332 -13.43 39.83 20.10
CA SER A 332 -13.65 39.15 21.40
C SER A 332 -15.13 38.87 21.65
N GLY A 333 -15.54 38.00 22.57
CA GLY A 333 -14.78 37.28 23.59
C GLY A 333 -14.70 37.89 24.99
N VAL A 334 -15.50 38.89 25.37
CA VAL A 334 -16.97 38.92 25.36
C VAL A 334 -17.52 39.58 24.10
N GLY A 335 -18.68 39.10 23.67
CA GLY A 335 -18.95 38.95 22.23
C GLY A 335 -19.43 40.15 21.45
N ASN A 336 -19.03 40.11 20.17
CA ASN A 336 -19.72 40.55 18.95
C ASN A 336 -19.32 41.90 18.34
N ALA A 337 -19.19 41.91 17.01
CA ALA A 337 -19.17 43.10 16.14
C ALA A 337 -19.47 42.72 14.67
N GLY A 338 -20.13 43.49 13.80
CA GLY A 338 -20.88 44.73 14.01
C GLY A 338 -20.14 45.94 13.43
N GLU A 339 -20.62 47.13 13.79
CA GLU A 339 -19.65 48.10 14.32
C GLU A 339 -19.44 47.79 15.84
N ASN A 340 -18.58 48.54 16.52
CA ASN A 340 -17.75 48.17 17.69
C ASN A 340 -18.08 46.92 18.57
N LEU A 341 -17.07 46.04 18.67
CA LEU A 341 -16.36 45.58 19.89
C LEU A 341 -17.15 45.13 21.11
N SER A 342 -16.61 44.17 21.89
CA SER A 342 -17.25 43.81 23.15
C SER A 342 -16.34 43.31 24.26
N GLY A 343 -16.92 43.41 25.47
CA GLY A 343 -16.26 43.58 26.75
C GLY A 343 -16.79 42.75 27.93
N LEU A 344 -18.06 42.65 28.34
CA LEU A 344 -19.27 43.48 28.29
C LEU A 344 -19.70 44.15 26.98
N PHE A 345 -20.85 43.66 26.50
CA PHE A 345 -21.85 44.24 25.58
C PHE A 345 -21.34 45.00 24.32
N PHE A 346 -21.39 44.29 23.19
CA PHE A 346 -21.39 44.77 21.80
C PHE A 346 -22.17 46.07 21.54
N SER A 347 -21.77 46.84 20.51
CA SER A 347 -22.72 47.64 19.70
C SER A 347 -22.12 48.31 18.47
N GLY A 348 -22.95 48.45 17.42
CA GLY A 348 -22.66 49.37 16.33
C GLY A 348 -22.49 50.82 16.79
N ALA A 349 -21.61 51.60 16.13
CA ALA A 349 -21.26 52.97 16.48
C ALA A 349 -21.07 53.31 17.99
N GLY A 350 -20.62 52.35 18.82
CA GLY A 350 -19.82 52.66 20.03
C GLY A 350 -20.48 52.79 21.41
N VAL A 351 -21.69 52.25 21.68
CA VAL A 351 -22.30 52.29 23.04
C VAL A 351 -22.82 50.93 23.51
N SER A 352 -22.32 50.43 24.65
CA SER A 352 -22.71 49.14 25.25
C SER A 352 -24.16 49.17 25.79
N VAL A 353 -24.97 48.15 25.48
CA VAL A 353 -26.41 48.08 25.86
C VAL A 353 -26.70 47.67 27.32
N PHE A 354 -25.72 47.73 28.23
CA PHE A 354 -25.89 47.28 29.62
C PHE A 354 -26.73 48.24 30.47
N ASN A 355 -27.66 47.71 31.28
CA ASN A 355 -28.12 48.35 32.51
C ASN A 355 -28.07 47.33 33.67
N ALA A 356 -27.76 47.78 34.88
CA ALA A 356 -27.72 46.96 36.10
C ALA A 356 -28.55 47.60 37.22
N GLY A 357 -29.86 47.35 37.20
CA GLY A 357 -30.79 47.98 38.12
C GLY A 357 -32.23 47.54 37.91
N LEU A 358 -33.15 48.15 38.67
CA LEU A 358 -34.60 48.02 38.45
C LEU A 358 -35.14 49.33 37.86
N ALA A 359 -35.98 49.21 36.83
CA ALA A 359 -36.67 50.33 36.17
C ALA A 359 -35.77 51.40 35.50
N ASP A 360 -34.53 51.05 35.12
CA ASP A 360 -33.66 51.93 34.33
C ASP A 360 -34.11 52.03 32.85
N VAL A 361 -34.02 53.22 32.25
CA VAL A 361 -34.42 53.51 30.86
C VAL A 361 -33.28 54.21 30.10
N GLY A 362 -32.66 53.50 29.16
CA GLY A 362 -31.52 53.97 28.37
C GLY A 362 -30.39 52.95 28.34
N THR A 363 -29.13 53.38 28.34
CA THR A 363 -27.93 52.51 28.28
C THR A 363 -26.85 52.96 29.25
N GLY A 364 -26.06 52.03 29.79
CA GLY A 364 -24.94 52.31 30.70
C GLY A 364 -25.33 52.52 32.18
N ASN A 365 -26.61 52.30 32.55
CA ASN A 365 -27.11 52.67 33.88
C ASN A 365 -26.81 51.62 34.95
N VAL A 366 -26.62 52.05 36.20
CA VAL A 366 -26.51 51.19 37.39
C VAL A 366 -27.30 51.81 38.54
N GLY A 367 -28.34 51.15 39.06
CA GLY A 367 -29.11 51.66 40.21
C GLY A 367 -30.59 51.29 40.25
N LEU A 368 -31.45 52.27 40.51
CA LEU A 368 -32.91 52.11 40.61
C LEU A 368 -33.60 53.33 39.97
N GLY A 369 -34.24 53.14 38.83
CA GLY A 369 -35.06 54.16 38.17
C GLY A 369 -34.29 55.24 37.39
N ASN A 370 -33.08 54.94 36.91
CA ASN A 370 -32.26 55.89 36.16
C ASN A 370 -32.81 56.12 34.74
N VAL A 371 -32.64 57.33 34.19
CA VAL A 371 -33.01 57.64 32.80
C VAL A 371 -31.84 58.35 32.11
N GLY A 372 -31.32 57.76 31.03
CA GLY A 372 -30.21 58.32 30.25
C GLY A 372 -29.33 57.29 29.54
N SER A 373 -28.46 57.77 28.66
CA SER A 373 -27.39 57.00 28.02
C SER A 373 -26.03 57.53 28.44
N TRP A 374 -25.16 56.64 28.91
CA TRP A 374 -23.84 56.93 29.50
C TRP A 374 -22.72 56.08 28.90
#